data_AF-A0A943RL01-F1
#
_entry.id   AF-A0A943RL01-F1
#
_cell.length_a   1.000
_cell.length_b   1.000
_cell.length_c   1.000
_cell.angle_alpha   90.00
_cell.angle_beta   90.00
_cell.angle_gamma   90.00
#
_symmetry.space_group_name_H-M   'P 1'
#
loop_
_entity.id
_entity.type
_entity.pdbx_description
1 polymer ?
#
loop_
_entity_poly.entity_id
_entity_poly.type
_entity_poly.pdbx_seq_one_letter_code
_entity_poly.pdbx_strand_id
1 'polypeptide(L)'
;MLYFDNFPCVAALDAEQRGELLLLLYRYAMAADKAPTDPEEVLRQHPGLREETRMAYRFLAETIRRDTEKWKEKQRRYQEAAARRQGDGAMISRKALEQAAPKDYSDIRKYLRDVSTAGRLPKSDP
;
A
#
# COMPACT_ATOMS: atom_id res chain seq x y z
N MET A 1 -1.26 5.44 19.56
CA MET A 1 -1.80 6.73 20.01
C MET A 1 -2.15 6.59 21.49
N LEU A 2 -1.80 7.54 22.36
CA LEU A 2 -2.28 7.55 23.75
C LEU A 2 -3.60 8.32 23.78
N TYR A 3 -4.65 7.70 24.30
CA TYR A 3 -5.96 8.30 24.43
C TYR A 3 -6.17 8.84 25.86
N PHE A 4 -7.03 9.85 26.01
CA PHE A 4 -7.28 10.49 27.31
C PHE A 4 -7.91 9.52 28.33
N ASP A 5 -8.69 8.55 27.87
CA ASP A 5 -9.27 7.47 28.68
C ASP A 5 -8.22 6.46 29.20
N ASN A 6 -7.02 6.43 28.62
CA ASN A 6 -5.91 5.63 29.14
C ASN A 6 -5.29 6.26 30.40
N PHE A 7 -5.46 7.57 30.61
CA PHE A 7 -4.73 8.30 31.67
C PHE A 7 -5.00 7.76 33.08
N PRO A 8 -6.25 7.50 33.51
CA PRO A 8 -6.50 6.96 34.85
C PRO A 8 -5.77 5.65 35.10
N CYS A 9 -5.68 4.78 34.08
CA CYS A 9 -5.00 3.50 34.17
C CYS A 9 -3.48 3.66 34.31
N VAL A 10 -2.88 4.60 33.59
CA VAL A 10 -1.42 4.88 33.67
C VAL A 10 -1.08 5.66 34.94
N ALA A 11 -1.96 6.55 35.40
CA ALA A 11 -1.74 7.37 36.59
C ALA A 11 -1.81 6.55 37.89
N ALA A 12 -2.56 5.45 37.89
CA ALA A 12 -2.64 4.52 39.01
C ALA A 12 -1.34 3.71 39.23
N LEU A 13 -0.48 3.63 38.22
CA LEU A 13 0.80 2.93 38.28
C LEU A 13 1.87 3.79 38.95
N ASP A 14 2.80 3.16 39.68
CA ASP A 14 4.01 3.84 40.18
C ASP A 14 5.00 4.17 39.04
N ALA A 15 6.09 4.88 39.36
CA ALA A 15 7.07 5.32 38.35
C ALA A 15 7.77 4.14 37.64
N GLU A 16 8.03 3.06 38.37
CA GLU A 16 8.67 1.87 37.83
C GLU A 16 7.70 1.13 36.90
N GLN A 17 6.47 0.89 37.36
CA GLN A 17 5.38 0.28 36.58
C GLN A 17 5.12 1.03 35.27
N ARG A 18 5.14 2.37 35.30
CA ARG A 18 4.99 3.19 34.09
C ARG A 18 6.15 2.98 33.11
N GLY A 19 7.37 2.85 33.62
CA GLY A 19 8.55 2.54 32.81
C GLY A 19 8.47 1.14 32.18
N GLU A 20 8.10 0.14 32.98
CA GLU A 20 7.89 -1.24 32.54
C GLU A 20 6.82 -1.32 31.45
N LEU A 21 5.67 -0.66 31.67
CA LEU A 21 4.58 -0.56 30.72
C LEU A 21 5.05 0.04 29.39
N LEU A 22 5.76 1.17 29.45
CA LEU A 22 6.23 1.88 28.25
C LEU A 22 7.17 0.99 27.43
N LEU A 23 8.14 0.35 28.07
CA LEU A 23 9.08 -0.54 27.39
C LEU A 23 8.37 -1.74 26.76
N LEU A 24 7.40 -2.33 27.46
CA LEU A 24 6.65 -3.47 26.93
C LEU A 24 5.80 -3.09 25.70
N LEU A 25 5.18 -1.91 25.71
CA LEU A 25 4.44 -1.40 24.55
C LEU A 25 5.35 -1.18 23.34
N TYR A 26 6.58 -0.69 23.54
CA TYR A 26 7.55 -0.58 22.45
C TYR A 26 7.99 -1.95 21.92
N ARG A 27 8.26 -2.92 22.80
CA ARG A 27 8.60 -4.30 22.41
C ARG A 27 7.48 -4.91 21.57
N TYR A 28 6.24 -4.74 22.01
CA TYR A 28 5.06 -5.16 21.26
C TYR A 28 5.00 -4.49 19.89
N ALA A 29 5.11 -3.16 19.82
CA ALA A 29 5.03 -2.43 18.55
C ALA A 29 6.12 -2.87 17.56
N MET A 30 7.36 -3.07 18.03
CA MET A 30 8.46 -3.58 17.20
C MET A 30 8.22 -5.00 16.69
N ALA A 31 7.59 -5.87 17.50
CA ALA A 31 7.23 -7.22 17.07
C ALA A 31 6.10 -7.18 16.03
N ALA A 32 5.06 -6.38 16.28
CA ALA A 32 3.90 -6.20 15.41
C ALA A 32 4.24 -5.58 14.04
N ASP A 33 5.31 -4.78 13.98
CA ASP A 33 5.86 -4.23 12.72
C ASP A 33 6.47 -5.32 11.83
N LYS A 34 7.16 -6.29 12.44
CA LYS A 34 7.82 -7.39 11.72
C LYS A 34 6.85 -8.49 11.30
N ALA A 35 5.90 -8.83 12.18
CA ALA A 35 4.94 -9.90 11.96
C ALA A 35 3.66 -9.68 12.77
N PRO A 36 2.50 -10.21 12.32
CA PRO A 36 1.28 -10.22 13.13
C PRO A 36 1.55 -10.81 14.52
N THR A 37 1.48 -9.96 15.54
CA THR A 37 1.82 -10.31 16.92
C THR A 37 0.63 -10.06 17.83
N ASP A 38 0.28 -11.08 18.62
CA ASP A 38 -0.71 -10.96 19.69
C ASP A 38 -0.07 -10.27 20.91
N PRO A 39 -0.65 -9.17 21.43
CA PRO A 39 -0.21 -8.56 22.68
C PRO A 39 0.01 -9.57 23.83
N GLU A 40 -0.82 -10.61 23.94
CA GLU A 40 -0.74 -11.61 25.01
C GLU A 40 0.52 -12.48 24.91
N GLU A 41 1.04 -12.72 23.70
CA GLU A 41 2.30 -13.45 23.51
C GLU A 41 3.46 -12.68 24.14
N VAL A 42 3.52 -11.38 23.90
CA VAL A 42 4.54 -10.50 24.49
C VAL A 42 4.38 -10.45 26.01
N LEU A 43 3.15 -10.44 26.52
CA LEU A 43 2.88 -10.46 27.96
C LEU A 43 3.31 -11.76 28.65
N ARG A 44 3.16 -12.91 27.98
CA ARG A 44 3.60 -14.23 28.49
C ARG A 44 5.11 -14.32 28.70
N GLN A 45 5.88 -13.58 27.91
CA GLN A 45 7.35 -13.52 28.04
C GLN A 45 7.82 -12.69 29.25
N HIS A 46 6.89 -12.01 29.94
CA HIS A 46 7.19 -11.13 31.07
C HIS A 46 6.36 -11.53 32.31
N PRO A 47 6.61 -12.71 32.90
CA PRO A 47 5.84 -13.21 34.03
C PRO A 47 6.03 -12.41 35.32
N GLY A 48 7.14 -11.66 35.46
CA GLY A 48 7.45 -10.86 36.64
C GLY A 48 6.73 -9.51 36.74
N LEU A 49 5.93 -9.14 35.72
CA LEU A 49 5.18 -7.88 35.75
C LEU A 49 4.09 -7.92 36.82
N ARG A 50 3.97 -6.82 37.55
CA ARG A 50 2.84 -6.58 38.47
C ARG A 50 1.51 -6.57 37.72
N GLU A 51 0.46 -7.07 38.36
CA GLU A 51 -0.84 -7.29 37.70
C GLU A 51 -1.46 -6.00 37.18
N GLU A 52 -1.31 -4.88 37.89
CA GLU A 52 -1.78 -3.57 37.46
C GLU A 52 -1.12 -3.15 36.14
N THR A 53 0.19 -3.42 36.01
CA THR A 53 0.95 -3.14 34.79
C THR A 53 0.54 -4.06 33.66
N ARG A 54 0.24 -5.33 33.96
CA ARG A 54 -0.28 -6.31 32.98
C ARG A 54 -1.65 -5.87 32.46
N MET A 55 -2.56 -5.45 33.33
CA MET A 55 -3.87 -4.94 32.95
C MET A 55 -3.77 -3.68 32.08
N ALA A 56 -2.95 -2.71 32.50
CA ALA A 56 -2.70 -1.50 31.72
C ALA A 56 -2.14 -1.82 30.34
N TYR A 57 -1.19 -2.75 30.28
CA TYR A 57 -0.62 -3.21 29.01
C TYR A 57 -1.68 -3.81 28.09
N ARG A 58 -2.53 -4.73 28.57
CA ARG A 58 -3.57 -5.35 27.73
C ARG A 58 -4.47 -4.29 27.11
N PHE A 59 -4.89 -3.30 27.90
CA PHE A 59 -5.76 -2.23 27.42
C PHE A 59 -5.08 -1.36 26.35
N LEU A 60 -3.85 -0.90 26.61
CA LEU A 60 -3.12 -0.03 25.70
C LEU A 60 -2.67 -0.77 24.43
N ALA A 61 -2.15 -1.99 24.57
CA ALA A 61 -1.66 -2.79 23.46
C ALA A 61 -2.80 -3.21 22.51
N GLU A 62 -3.98 -3.56 23.04
CA GLU A 62 -5.15 -3.89 22.23
C GLU A 62 -5.66 -2.67 21.43
N THR A 63 -5.58 -1.48 22.01
CA THR A 63 -5.91 -0.25 21.30
C THR A 63 -4.90 0.05 20.19
N ILE A 64 -3.59 -0.11 20.46
CA ILE A 64 -2.54 0.01 19.43
C ILE A 64 -2.76 -1.01 18.31
N ARG A 65 -3.08 -2.26 18.64
CA ARG A 65 -3.35 -3.32 17.67
C ARG A 65 -4.49 -2.93 16.73
N ARG A 66 -5.64 -2.53 17.29
CA ARG A 66 -6.83 -2.12 16.51
C ARG A 66 -6.54 -0.94 15.60
N ASP A 67 -5.82 0.06 16.08
CA ASP A 67 -5.45 1.23 15.27
C ASP A 67 -4.47 0.88 14.16
N THR A 68 -3.51 0.00 14.44
CA THR A 68 -2.53 -0.47 13.46
C THR A 68 -3.21 -1.23 12.33
N GLU A 69 -4.14 -2.14 12.66
CA GLU A 69 -4.88 -2.90 11.65
C GLU A 69 -5.80 -2.01 10.82
N LYS A 70 -6.51 -1.06 11.44
CA LYS A 70 -7.29 -0.05 10.71
C LYS A 70 -6.42 0.79 9.77
N TRP A 71 -5.23 1.17 10.22
CA TRP A 71 -4.29 1.94 9.42
C TRP A 71 -3.76 1.12 8.24
N LYS A 72 -3.35 -0.13 8.45
CA LYS A 72 -2.91 -1.06 7.38
C LYS A 72 -4.00 -1.27 6.33
N GLU A 73 -5.24 -1.48 6.76
CA GLU A 73 -6.37 -1.62 5.84
C GLU A 73 -6.62 -0.35 5.02
N LYS A 74 -6.51 0.83 5.66
CA LYS A 74 -6.60 2.10 4.95
C LYS A 74 -5.47 2.26 3.93
N GLN A 75 -4.24 1.88 4.27
CA GLN A 75 -3.10 1.90 3.34
C GLN A 75 -3.34 0.98 2.15
N ARG A 76 -3.79 -0.25 2.39
CA ARG A 76 -4.13 -1.22 1.33
C ARG A 76 -5.16 -0.65 0.37
N ARG A 77 -6.25 -0.08 0.88
CA ARG A 77 -7.29 0.56 0.06
C ARG A 77 -6.75 1.72 -0.78
N TYR A 78 -5.86 2.54 -0.23
CA TYR A 78 -5.23 3.62 -1.01
C TYR A 78 -4.31 3.08 -2.10
N GLN A 79 -3.53 2.03 -1.81
CA GLN A 79 -2.66 1.38 -2.79
C GLN A 79 -3.49 0.72 -3.91
N GLU A 80 -4.57 0.01 -3.58
CA GLU A 80 -5.49 -0.57 -4.56
C GLU A 80 -6.15 0.51 -5.43
N ALA A 81 -6.60 1.63 -4.83
CA ALA A 81 -7.17 2.74 -5.58
C ALA A 81 -6.13 3.42 -6.49
N ALA A 82 -4.88 3.55 -6.04
CA ALA A 82 -3.79 4.06 -6.87
C ALA A 82 -3.47 3.11 -8.04
N ALA A 83 -3.41 1.80 -7.79
CA ALA A 83 -3.19 0.79 -8.82
C ALA A 83 -4.31 0.78 -9.87
N ARG A 84 -5.58 0.91 -9.45
CA ARG A 84 -6.72 1.05 -10.37
C ARG A 84 -6.61 2.29 -11.25
N ARG A 85 -6.23 3.44 -10.69
CA ARG A 85 -6.01 4.66 -11.49
C ARG A 85 -4.87 4.52 -12.50
N GLN A 86 -3.81 3.79 -12.17
CA GLN A 86 -2.73 3.51 -13.11
C GLN A 86 -3.18 2.53 -14.21
N GLY A 87 -3.93 1.48 -13.86
CA GLY A 87 -4.50 0.53 -14.82
C GLY A 87 -5.53 1.17 -15.75
N ASP A 88 -6.46 1.97 -15.20
CA ASP A 88 -7.47 2.70 -15.96
C ASP A 88 -6.84 3.81 -16.80
N GLY A 89 -5.86 4.54 -16.27
CA GLY A 89 -5.10 5.55 -17.02
C GLY A 89 -4.30 4.96 -18.18
N ALA A 90 -3.71 3.78 -17.99
CA ALA A 90 -3.04 3.02 -19.03
C ALA A 90 -4.02 2.43 -20.06
N MET A 91 -5.19 1.95 -19.63
CA MET A 91 -6.24 1.44 -20.51
C MET A 91 -6.90 2.55 -21.33
N ILE A 92 -7.14 3.72 -20.73
CA ILE A 92 -7.66 4.92 -21.41
C ILE A 92 -6.62 5.45 -22.40
N SER A 93 -5.34 5.54 -22.02
CA SER A 93 -4.27 5.92 -22.95
C SER A 93 -4.15 4.94 -24.12
N ARG A 94 -4.26 3.63 -23.87
CA ARG A 94 -4.22 2.60 -24.92
C ARG A 94 -5.42 2.69 -25.87
N LYS A 95 -6.64 2.87 -25.34
CA LYS A 95 -7.85 3.09 -26.16
C LYS A 95 -7.77 4.41 -26.95
N ALA A 96 -7.21 5.47 -26.38
CA ALA A 96 -7.00 6.74 -27.07
C ALA A 96 -5.99 6.59 -28.21
N LEU A 97 -4.89 5.86 -28.00
CA LEU A 97 -3.90 5.54 -29.04
C LEU A 97 -4.50 4.65 -30.14
N GLU A 98 -5.35 3.68 -29.80
CA GLU A 98 -6.02 2.80 -30.76
C GLU A 98 -7.12 3.52 -31.57
N GLN A 99 -7.77 4.52 -30.98
CA GLN A 99 -8.71 5.40 -31.68
C GLN A 99 -8.01 6.47 -32.53
N ALA A 100 -6.83 6.94 -32.10
CA ALA A 100 -5.99 7.87 -32.86
C ALA A 100 -5.15 7.17 -33.94
N ALA A 101 -5.03 5.84 -33.89
CA ALA A 101 -4.44 5.06 -34.97
C ALA A 101 -5.37 5.14 -36.21
N PRO A 102 -4.90 5.67 -37.35
CA PRO A 102 -5.75 5.83 -38.52
C PRO A 102 -6.26 4.46 -38.98
N LYS A 103 -7.59 4.27 -38.89
CA LYS A 103 -8.31 3.15 -39.49
C LYS A 103 -8.36 3.39 -40.99
N ASP A 104 -7.26 3.10 -41.67
CA ASP A 104 -7.22 2.40 -42.95
C ASP A 104 -5.83 2.62 -43.61
N TYR A 105 -4.96 1.61 -43.48
CA TYR A 105 -3.68 1.58 -44.20
C TYR A 105 -3.84 1.05 -45.65
N SER A 106 -5.06 0.98 -46.19
CA SER A 106 -5.29 0.60 -47.59
C SER A 106 -4.84 1.68 -48.58
N ASP A 107 -4.98 2.96 -48.23
CA ASP A 107 -4.59 4.08 -49.09
C ASP A 107 -3.06 4.16 -49.28
N ILE A 108 -2.27 3.90 -48.22
CA ILE A 108 -0.80 3.87 -48.32
C ILE A 108 -0.31 2.77 -49.27
N ARG A 109 -0.99 1.61 -49.31
CA ARG A 109 -0.66 0.52 -50.26
C ARG A 109 -1.01 0.89 -51.70
N LYS A 110 -2.02 1.73 -51.91
CA LYS A 110 -2.40 2.25 -53.22
C LYS A 110 -1.34 3.23 -53.73
N TYR A 111 -0.91 4.20 -52.91
CA TYR A 111 0.15 5.14 -53.26
C TYR A 111 1.49 4.47 -53.56
N LEU A 112 1.90 3.47 -52.76
CA LEU A 112 3.16 2.73 -53.01
C LEU A 112 3.11 1.88 -54.28
N ARG A 113 1.93 1.39 -54.67
CA ARG A 113 1.73 0.64 -55.91
C ARG A 113 1.82 1.55 -57.14
N ASP A 114 1.20 2.73 -57.07
CA ASP A 114 1.18 3.71 -58.18
C ASP A 114 2.56 4.33 -58.44
N VAL A 115 3.38 4.51 -57.39
CA VAL A 115 4.78 4.96 -57.53
C VAL A 115 5.68 3.86 -58.12
N SER A 116 5.35 2.58 -57.89
CA SER A 116 6.10 1.45 -58.46
C SER A 116 5.76 1.19 -59.93
N THR A 117 4.54 1.50 -60.37
CA THR A 117 4.11 1.38 -61.77
C THR A 117 4.50 2.56 -62.66
N ALA A 118 4.75 3.75 -62.08
CA ALA A 118 5.18 4.95 -62.83
C ALA A 118 6.68 4.96 -63.22
N GLY A 119 7.48 4.00 -62.76
CA GLY A 119 8.93 3.92 -63.00
C GLY A 119 9.38 3.30 -64.33
N ARG A 120 8.50 3.14 -65.34
CA ARG A 120 8.90 2.59 -66.64
C ARG A 120 9.31 3.72 -67.60
N LEU A 121 10.56 4.15 -67.49
CA LEU A 121 11.23 5.01 -68.49
C LEU A 121 11.09 4.37 -69.89
N PRO A 122 10.62 5.10 -70.92
CA PRO A 122 10.69 4.61 -72.29
C PRO A 122 12.15 4.51 -72.73
N LYS A 123 12.51 3.36 -73.30
CA LYS A 123 13.84 3.15 -73.90
C LYS A 123 14.04 4.14 -75.04
N SER A 124 15.18 4.82 -75.00
CA SER A 124 15.72 5.57 -76.13
C SER A 124 16.22 4.57 -77.18
N ASP A 125 15.65 4.61 -78.37
CA ASP A 125 16.19 3.95 -79.56
C ASP A 125 16.97 4.98 -80.41
N PRO A 126 17.96 4.53 -81.22
CA PRO A 126 19.22 5.24 -81.50
C PRO A 126 19.14 6.44 -82.44
#